data_AF-A0A2H2ZT60-F1
#
_entry.id   AF-A0A2H2ZT60-F1
#
_cell.length_a   1.000
_cell.length_b   1.000
_cell.length_c   1.000
_cell.angle_alpha   90.00
_cell.angle_beta   90.00
_cell.angle_gamma   90.00
#
_symmetry.space_group_name_H-M   'P 1'
#
loop_
_entity.id
_entity.type
_entity.pdbx_description
1 polymer ?
#
loop_
_entity_poly.entity_id
_entity_poly.type
_entity_poly.pdbx_seq_one_letter_code
_entity_poly.pdbx_strand_id
1 'polypeptide(L)'
;MCWRLTLSIVLTLSQRILAALFTKGRSTIAQLGLYTQLGPRQIRNGLGVLIQQNLLYHHTNPDTKRTTYDANPDACYNLVRFGKILEMIESQYGTAERDLVQTLLLLGYARIAELTHAYVSRAPTSNGHANGNGVNGAGSGLIQSESELHSVLSHLIRCDIIETVRPQSFRDPNDVYREIEAEVTKTAPGEKASKTKIDQQRQIMEQYRSFIEQPKALKRQFDQFGGPVTKRRKLGNGFGEEDRAMDDDMPPLNPNVVVRVNYEKCLVELRSHRLAAFAKDTLGEVTGEVYRTLLGLLTSEVSRCRPDPFLGEDSIQQQAAATTMDVYEHLDESINVAAGIGKAPKDKIDYQSAEKIRTAPAGNDMITEDSDEEPSGPFDSDDDSDEGGKVGNFSRRSRSVSKPNGGRPMKVTFEDTATPSDNRLDQMRQHLLLLAESKHRFVRHCGTQGRGQWTVDFDQVMERLRELELDGFIEQSFGRHGLRLTRILREKGKLDEKMLPSAALMKKTDVQAKMLAMQMAGLVDIQEVPKDNTRLANRTLFFWFFDRERYQAHILDDLYKAMVRALQVLQVERHRERNILSFVERKDVMGKEEEVMTAEHYNKYNRHLEEQNKLIGQVMRLDEMVSIFRDY
;
A
#
# COMPACT_ATOMS: atom_id res chain seq x y z
N MET A 1 -19.30 -10.66 -5.19
CA MET A 1 -18.86 -10.12 -3.88
C MET A 1 -19.46 -8.74 -3.60
N CYS A 2 -19.20 -7.75 -4.46
CA CYS A 2 -19.63 -6.34 -4.30
C CYS A 2 -21.11 -6.14 -3.94
N TRP A 3 -22.06 -6.78 -4.64
CA TRP A 3 -23.49 -6.64 -4.29
C TRP A 3 -23.90 -7.24 -2.93
N ARG A 4 -23.12 -8.19 -2.39
CA ARG A 4 -23.38 -8.78 -1.07
C ARG A 4 -22.76 -7.95 0.06
N LEU A 5 -21.70 -7.21 -0.22
CA LEU A 5 -21.11 -6.26 0.74
C LEU A 5 -22.08 -5.13 1.07
N THR A 6 -22.81 -4.66 0.06
CA THR A 6 -23.88 -3.69 0.26
C THR A 6 -25.06 -4.22 1.08
N LEU A 7 -25.17 -5.53 1.33
CA LEU A 7 -26.26 -6.11 2.12
C LEU A 7 -26.14 -5.79 3.63
N SER A 8 -24.93 -5.63 4.16
CA SER A 8 -24.75 -5.30 5.59
C SER A 8 -24.86 -3.80 5.88
N ILE A 9 -24.77 -2.95 4.85
CA ILE A 9 -24.66 -1.48 4.99
C ILE A 9 -25.85 -0.76 4.31
N VAL A 10 -26.44 -1.32 3.26
CA VAL A 10 -27.44 -0.66 2.42
C VAL A 10 -28.70 -1.52 2.23
N LEU A 11 -29.84 -0.86 2.31
CA LEU A 11 -31.20 -1.40 2.14
C LEU A 11 -31.31 -2.42 0.99
N THR A 12 -32.16 -3.45 1.19
CA THR A 12 -32.46 -4.54 0.22
C THR A 12 -32.83 -4.07 -1.19
N LEU A 13 -33.33 -2.85 -1.32
CA LEU A 13 -33.68 -2.22 -2.60
C LEU A 13 -32.45 -1.87 -3.44
N SER A 14 -31.48 -1.18 -2.83
CA SER A 14 -30.26 -0.73 -3.50
C SER A 14 -29.41 -1.90 -3.99
N GLN A 15 -29.43 -3.01 -3.25
CA GLN A 15 -28.78 -4.26 -3.63
C GLN A 15 -29.30 -4.81 -4.98
N ARG A 16 -30.62 -4.79 -5.22
CA ARG A 16 -31.20 -5.30 -6.48
C ARG A 16 -30.78 -4.46 -7.67
N ILE A 17 -30.73 -3.13 -7.48
CA ILE A 17 -30.28 -2.18 -8.50
C ILE A 17 -28.80 -2.42 -8.83
N LEU A 18 -27.96 -2.53 -7.80
CA LEU A 18 -26.53 -2.76 -7.96
C LEU A 18 -26.23 -4.13 -8.61
N ALA A 19 -26.97 -5.18 -8.25
CA ALA A 19 -26.87 -6.48 -8.90
C ALA A 19 -27.29 -6.45 -10.38
N ALA A 20 -28.34 -5.69 -10.72
CA ALA A 20 -28.73 -5.49 -12.11
C ALA A 20 -27.63 -4.76 -12.91
N LEU A 21 -27.00 -3.73 -12.33
CA LEU A 21 -25.90 -3.01 -12.97
C LEU A 21 -24.66 -3.90 -13.16
N PHE A 22 -24.27 -4.71 -12.18
CA PHE A 22 -23.14 -5.65 -12.37
C PHE A 22 -23.39 -6.74 -13.41
N THR A 23 -24.65 -7.13 -13.62
CA THR A 23 -24.99 -8.23 -14.55
C THR A 23 -25.36 -7.77 -15.95
N LYS A 24 -25.93 -6.56 -16.08
CA LYS A 24 -26.39 -5.99 -17.36
C LYS A 24 -25.52 -4.83 -17.85
N GLY A 25 -24.60 -4.36 -17.02
CA GLY A 25 -23.77 -3.18 -17.29
C GLY A 25 -24.57 -1.88 -17.23
N ARG A 26 -24.00 -0.86 -17.88
CA ARG A 26 -24.54 0.49 -17.96
C ARG A 26 -26.02 0.51 -18.35
N SER A 27 -26.83 1.15 -17.50
CA SER A 27 -28.29 1.15 -17.64
C SER A 27 -28.91 2.50 -17.32
N THR A 28 -30.06 2.79 -17.94
CA THR A 28 -30.94 3.93 -17.64
C THR A 28 -32.00 3.56 -16.61
N ILE A 29 -32.69 4.54 -16.02
CA ILE A 29 -33.81 4.29 -15.07
C ILE A 29 -34.88 3.39 -15.69
N ALA A 30 -35.22 3.58 -16.98
CA ALA A 30 -36.22 2.76 -17.66
C ALA A 30 -35.79 1.29 -17.78
N GLN A 31 -34.53 1.05 -18.15
CA GLN A 31 -33.96 -0.30 -18.24
C GLN A 31 -33.89 -0.96 -16.85
N LEU A 32 -33.46 -0.21 -15.83
CA LEU A 32 -33.45 -0.69 -14.45
C LEU A 32 -34.85 -1.07 -13.96
N GLY A 33 -35.88 -0.32 -14.37
CA GLY A 33 -37.30 -0.66 -14.13
C GLY A 33 -37.65 -2.05 -14.65
N LEU A 34 -37.27 -2.34 -15.89
CA LEU A 34 -37.52 -3.63 -16.53
C LEU A 34 -36.73 -4.77 -15.86
N TYR A 35 -35.46 -4.54 -15.54
CA TYR A 35 -34.58 -5.59 -14.99
C TYR A 35 -34.90 -5.94 -13.53
N THR A 36 -35.28 -4.94 -12.73
CA THR A 36 -35.48 -5.12 -11.29
C THR A 36 -36.95 -5.28 -10.88
N GLN A 37 -37.88 -4.99 -11.80
CA GLN A 37 -39.33 -4.93 -11.54
C GLN A 37 -39.69 -3.94 -10.40
N LEU A 38 -38.85 -2.93 -10.17
CA LEU A 38 -39.07 -1.90 -9.16
C LEU A 38 -39.78 -0.68 -9.77
N GLY A 39 -40.62 -0.02 -8.98
CA GLY A 39 -41.26 1.22 -9.40
C GLY A 39 -40.24 2.36 -9.60
N PRO A 40 -40.52 3.34 -10.47
CA PRO A 40 -39.57 4.41 -10.77
C PRO A 40 -39.17 5.25 -9.55
N ARG A 41 -40.09 5.42 -8.57
CA ARG A 41 -39.79 6.10 -7.30
C ARG A 41 -38.80 5.31 -6.44
N GLN A 42 -38.98 3.99 -6.37
CA GLN A 42 -38.07 3.11 -5.64
C GLN A 42 -36.68 3.12 -6.27
N ILE A 43 -36.60 3.09 -7.61
CA ILE A 43 -35.32 3.16 -8.33
C ILE A 43 -34.61 4.47 -8.06
N ARG A 44 -35.31 5.61 -8.13
CA ARG A 44 -34.71 6.92 -7.82
C ARG A 44 -34.19 7.00 -6.39
N ASN A 45 -34.95 6.49 -5.42
CA ASN A 45 -34.51 6.46 -4.02
C ASN A 45 -33.28 5.55 -3.84
N GLY A 46 -33.28 4.35 -4.43
CA GLY A 46 -32.16 3.43 -4.36
C GLY A 46 -30.90 3.96 -5.04
N LEU A 47 -31.05 4.56 -6.23
CA LEU A 47 -29.96 5.24 -6.93
C LEU A 47 -29.41 6.42 -6.10
N GLY A 48 -30.28 7.22 -5.46
CA GLY A 48 -29.85 8.30 -4.59
C GLY A 48 -28.94 7.83 -3.45
N VAL A 49 -29.30 6.74 -2.78
CA VAL A 49 -28.47 6.13 -1.73
C VAL A 49 -27.14 5.59 -2.27
N LEU A 50 -27.18 4.91 -3.42
CA LEU A 50 -25.96 4.35 -4.03
C LEU A 50 -25.00 5.44 -4.52
N ILE A 51 -25.52 6.55 -5.05
CA ILE A 51 -24.72 7.72 -5.45
C ILE A 51 -24.13 8.39 -4.20
N GLN A 52 -24.93 8.58 -3.14
CA GLN A 52 -24.46 9.16 -1.88
C GLN A 52 -23.27 8.37 -1.30
N GLN A 53 -23.32 7.05 -1.37
CA GLN A 53 -22.25 6.15 -0.91
C GLN A 53 -21.11 5.96 -1.93
N ASN A 54 -21.09 6.74 -3.02
CA ASN A 54 -20.08 6.70 -4.09
C ASN A 54 -19.93 5.31 -4.76
N LEU A 55 -21.01 4.53 -4.83
CA LEU A 55 -21.00 3.16 -5.34
C LEU A 55 -21.28 3.06 -6.84
N LEU A 56 -21.65 4.18 -7.49
CA LEU A 56 -22.03 4.24 -8.89
C LEU A 56 -21.31 5.35 -9.63
N TYR A 57 -20.99 5.07 -10.89
CA TYR A 57 -20.74 6.10 -11.87
C TYR A 57 -22.07 6.59 -12.47
N HIS A 58 -22.15 7.88 -12.77
CA HIS A 58 -23.28 8.42 -13.52
C HIS A 58 -22.84 9.51 -14.48
N HIS A 59 -23.52 9.58 -15.62
CA HIS A 59 -23.28 10.61 -16.62
C HIS A 59 -24.60 10.97 -17.29
N THR A 60 -24.86 12.28 -17.39
CA THR A 60 -25.98 12.82 -18.16
C THR A 60 -25.43 13.36 -19.46
N ASN A 61 -25.74 12.68 -20.56
CA ASN A 61 -25.29 13.11 -21.88
C ASN A 61 -25.97 14.45 -22.25
N PRO A 62 -25.20 15.49 -22.64
CA PRO A 62 -25.72 16.84 -22.85
C PRO A 62 -26.69 16.92 -24.04
N ASP A 63 -26.44 16.14 -25.09
CA ASP A 63 -27.23 16.16 -26.33
C ASP A 63 -28.58 15.46 -26.15
N THR A 64 -28.54 14.26 -25.58
CA THR A 64 -29.73 13.39 -25.43
C THR A 64 -30.50 13.64 -24.13
N LYS A 65 -29.89 14.35 -23.17
CA LYS A 65 -30.40 14.57 -21.80
C LYS A 65 -30.74 13.27 -21.06
N ARG A 66 -30.18 12.13 -21.49
CA ARG A 66 -30.37 10.82 -20.86
C ARG A 66 -29.25 10.58 -19.85
N THR A 67 -29.63 10.11 -18.67
CA THR A 67 -28.68 9.74 -17.61
C THR A 67 -28.47 8.23 -17.61
N THR A 68 -27.21 7.83 -17.71
CA THR A 68 -26.76 6.44 -17.60
C THR A 68 -26.07 6.23 -16.27
N TYR A 69 -26.32 5.07 -15.66
CA TYR A 69 -25.71 4.65 -14.41
C TYR A 69 -24.88 3.39 -14.66
N ASP A 70 -23.72 3.31 -14.00
CA ASP A 70 -22.84 2.15 -14.03
C ASP A 70 -22.36 1.84 -12.61
N ALA A 71 -22.03 0.58 -12.34
CA ALA A 71 -21.53 0.19 -11.02
C ALA A 71 -20.03 0.51 -10.90
N ASN A 72 -19.60 1.07 -9.76
CA ASN A 72 -18.18 1.23 -9.46
C ASN A 72 -17.69 0.02 -8.64
N PRO A 73 -17.02 -0.98 -9.27
CA PRO A 73 -16.58 -2.19 -8.57
C PRO A 73 -15.59 -1.90 -7.44
N ASP A 74 -14.67 -0.96 -7.64
CA ASP A 74 -13.59 -0.65 -6.70
C ASP A 74 -14.14 0.03 -5.45
N ALA A 75 -15.00 1.05 -5.62
CA ALA A 75 -15.68 1.68 -4.49
C ALA A 75 -16.56 0.69 -3.71
N CYS A 76 -17.25 -0.23 -4.40
CA CYS A 76 -18.03 -1.28 -3.73
C CYS A 76 -17.14 -2.25 -2.95
N TYR A 77 -15.95 -2.57 -3.44
CA TYR A 77 -15.01 -3.45 -2.74
C TYR A 77 -14.44 -2.78 -1.50
N ASN A 78 -14.13 -1.47 -1.58
CA ASN A 78 -13.55 -0.70 -0.48
C ASN A 78 -14.43 -0.65 0.79
N LEU A 79 -15.73 -0.95 0.70
CA LEU A 79 -16.61 -1.15 1.87
C LEU A 79 -16.08 -2.21 2.85
N VAL A 80 -15.37 -3.25 2.35
CA VAL A 80 -14.73 -4.27 3.21
C VAL A 80 -13.64 -3.65 4.06
N ARG A 81 -12.97 -2.62 3.56
CA ARG A 81 -11.72 -2.10 4.11
C ARG A 81 -11.92 -1.03 5.15
N PHE A 82 -13.16 -0.61 5.41
CA PHE A 82 -13.47 0.48 6.34
C PHE A 82 -12.79 0.26 7.71
N GLY A 83 -12.84 -0.96 8.25
CA GLY A 83 -12.16 -1.28 9.52
C GLY A 83 -10.66 -1.04 9.49
N LYS A 84 -9.96 -1.58 8.47
CA LYS A 84 -8.51 -1.43 8.31
C LYS A 84 -8.08 0.01 8.02
N ILE A 85 -8.87 0.74 7.23
CA ILE A 85 -8.62 2.14 6.93
C ILE A 85 -8.71 2.97 8.22
N LEU A 86 -9.72 2.73 9.05
CA LEU A 86 -9.86 3.44 10.32
C LEU A 86 -8.75 3.10 11.32
N GLU A 87 -8.36 1.83 11.42
CA GLU A 87 -7.22 1.41 12.25
C GLU A 87 -5.91 2.05 11.79
N MET A 88 -5.65 2.07 10.47
CA MET A 88 -4.50 2.74 9.89
C MET A 88 -4.50 4.24 10.23
N ILE A 89 -5.63 4.92 10.05
CA ILE A 89 -5.73 6.36 10.32
C ILE A 89 -5.51 6.67 11.79
N GLU A 90 -6.09 5.87 12.69
CA GLU A 90 -5.90 6.03 14.13
C GLU A 90 -4.44 5.86 14.54
N SER A 91 -3.75 4.88 13.95
CA SER A 91 -2.34 4.63 14.26
C SER A 91 -1.38 5.68 13.69
N GLN A 92 -1.69 6.26 12.53
CA GLN A 92 -0.78 7.19 11.84
C GLN A 92 -1.07 8.66 12.16
N TYR A 93 -2.34 9.06 12.23
CA TYR A 93 -2.72 10.48 12.34
C TYR A 93 -3.39 10.80 13.68
N GLY A 94 -4.16 9.87 14.26
CA GLY A 94 -4.73 10.02 15.59
C GLY A 94 -6.24 9.76 15.65
N THR A 95 -6.79 9.93 16.86
CA THR A 95 -8.17 9.61 17.18
C THR A 95 -9.18 10.61 16.61
N ALA A 96 -8.80 11.89 16.47
CA ALA A 96 -9.67 12.93 15.93
C ALA A 96 -9.90 12.73 14.42
N GLU A 97 -8.81 12.41 13.72
CA GLU A 97 -8.77 12.08 12.30
C GLU A 97 -9.57 10.81 12.01
N ARG A 98 -9.41 9.79 12.86
CA ARG A 98 -10.20 8.55 12.79
C ARG A 98 -11.70 8.84 12.88
N ASP A 99 -12.14 9.65 13.84
CA ASP A 99 -13.57 9.96 14.02
C ASP A 99 -14.14 10.74 12.82
N LEU A 100 -13.40 11.72 12.30
CA LEU A 100 -13.78 12.46 11.10
C LEU A 100 -13.90 11.56 9.88
N VAL A 101 -12.91 10.70 9.64
CA VAL A 101 -12.93 9.77 8.52
C VAL A 101 -14.02 8.72 8.69
N GLN A 102 -14.28 8.24 9.91
CA GLN A 102 -15.41 7.36 10.18
C GLN A 102 -16.74 8.02 9.82
N THR A 103 -16.93 9.29 10.20
CA THR A 103 -18.13 10.05 9.84
C THR A 103 -18.25 10.20 8.32
N LEU A 104 -17.15 10.51 7.62
CA LEU A 104 -17.15 10.61 6.16
C LEU A 104 -17.43 9.27 5.45
N LEU A 105 -16.86 8.16 5.93
CA LEU A 105 -17.11 6.81 5.38
C LEU A 105 -18.59 6.40 5.54
N LEU A 106 -19.23 6.79 6.64
CA LEU A 106 -20.66 6.52 6.86
C LEU A 106 -21.56 7.39 5.96
N LEU A 107 -21.18 8.65 5.74
CA LEU A 107 -21.93 9.57 4.89
C LEU A 107 -21.66 9.38 3.39
N GLY A 108 -20.51 8.82 3.03
CA GLY A 108 -19.98 8.70 1.66
C GLY A 108 -19.25 9.97 1.22
N TYR A 109 -19.94 11.11 1.22
CA TYR A 109 -19.36 12.44 1.06
C TYR A 109 -20.22 13.47 1.80
N ALA A 110 -19.61 14.59 2.20
CA ALA A 110 -20.31 15.64 2.93
C ALA A 110 -19.79 17.02 2.55
N ARG A 111 -20.64 18.05 2.71
CA ARG A 111 -20.19 19.45 2.64
C ARG A 111 -19.47 19.83 3.92
N ILE A 112 -18.44 20.66 3.82
CA ILE A 112 -17.71 21.16 4.99
C ILE A 112 -18.67 21.83 5.98
N ALA A 113 -19.62 22.66 5.51
CA ALA A 113 -20.64 23.28 6.37
C ALA A 113 -21.49 22.26 7.17
N GLU A 114 -21.82 21.12 6.56
CA GLU A 114 -22.63 20.09 7.22
C GLU A 114 -21.81 19.34 8.27
N LEU A 115 -20.53 19.09 7.99
CA LEU A 115 -19.58 18.53 8.95
C LEU A 115 -19.40 19.48 10.14
N THR A 116 -19.15 20.77 9.88
CA THR A 116 -19.03 21.79 10.93
C THR A 116 -20.26 21.81 11.82
N HIS A 117 -21.46 21.84 11.23
CA HIS A 117 -22.69 21.81 12.00
C HIS A 117 -22.85 20.51 12.82
N ALA A 118 -22.53 19.35 12.24
CA ALA A 118 -22.63 18.07 12.93
C ALA A 118 -21.69 17.98 14.15
N TYR A 119 -20.44 18.42 13.99
CA TYR A 119 -19.43 18.38 15.05
C TYR A 119 -19.68 19.43 16.14
N VAL A 120 -20.06 20.66 15.76
CA VAL A 120 -20.43 21.70 16.73
C VAL A 120 -21.65 21.29 17.54
N SER A 121 -22.63 20.60 16.93
CA SER A 121 -23.80 20.10 17.65
C SER A 121 -23.51 18.95 18.62
N ARG A 122 -22.39 18.24 18.44
CA ARG A 122 -21.92 17.17 19.33
C ARG A 122 -21.11 17.69 20.52
N ALA A 123 -20.55 18.91 20.42
CA ALA A 123 -19.80 19.51 21.50
C ALA A 123 -20.71 19.74 22.71
N PRO A 124 -20.30 19.36 23.93
CA PRO A 124 -21.13 19.54 25.12
C PRO A 124 -21.41 21.03 25.34
N THR A 125 -22.69 21.41 25.34
CA THR A 125 -23.09 22.75 25.77
C THR A 125 -22.80 22.87 27.26
N SER A 126 -21.67 23.48 27.62
CA SER A 126 -21.36 23.87 29.00
C SER A 126 -22.33 24.96 29.46
N ASN A 127 -23.56 24.58 29.81
CA ASN A 127 -24.49 25.41 30.57
C ASN A 127 -24.60 24.84 31.99
N GLY A 128 -23.58 25.12 32.80
CA GLY A 128 -23.59 24.83 34.22
C GLY A 128 -22.50 25.63 34.93
N HIS A 129 -22.89 26.58 35.76
CA HIS A 129 -21.98 27.21 36.73
C HIS A 129 -21.35 26.13 37.62
N ALA A 130 -20.12 25.75 37.34
CA ALA A 130 -19.30 24.95 38.23
C ALA A 130 -18.12 25.81 38.72
N ASN A 131 -18.29 26.40 39.90
CA ASN A 131 -17.15 26.77 40.74
C ASN A 131 -16.46 25.47 41.15
N GLY A 132 -15.43 25.08 40.40
CA GLY A 132 -14.63 23.89 40.67
C GLY A 132 -13.32 24.00 39.93
N ASN A 133 -12.24 24.06 40.71
CA ASN A 133 -10.85 24.20 40.28
C ASN A 133 -10.52 23.29 39.08
N GLY A 134 -10.21 23.89 37.94
CA GLY A 134 -10.02 23.21 36.65
C GLY A 134 -8.85 22.25 36.67
N VAL A 135 -9.16 20.95 36.59
CA VAL A 135 -8.26 19.98 35.97
C VAL A 135 -8.62 20.01 34.49
N ASN A 136 -7.75 20.62 33.69
CA ASN A 136 -7.81 20.58 32.24
C ASN A 136 -8.08 19.13 31.79
N GLY A 137 -9.20 18.90 31.12
CA GLY A 137 -9.53 17.61 30.49
C GLY A 137 -8.64 17.36 29.29
N ALA A 138 -7.34 17.18 29.51
CA ALA A 138 -6.46 16.50 28.57
C ALA A 138 -6.90 15.03 28.54
N GLY A 139 -7.59 14.58 27.47
CA GLY A 139 -7.83 13.15 27.33
C GLY A 139 -8.94 12.66 26.41
N SER A 140 -9.71 13.50 25.71
CA SER A 140 -10.70 12.94 24.77
C SER A 140 -10.13 12.64 23.38
N GLY A 141 -9.17 13.43 22.88
CA GLY A 141 -8.65 13.29 21.51
C GLY A 141 -9.73 13.39 20.42
N LEU A 142 -10.86 14.04 20.72
CA LEU A 142 -12.01 14.22 19.84
C LEU A 142 -12.18 15.70 19.49
N ILE A 143 -12.75 15.97 18.31
CA ILE A 143 -12.99 17.31 17.77
C ILE A 143 -14.06 18.04 18.60
N GLN A 144 -13.68 19.13 19.26
CA GLN A 144 -14.54 19.89 20.18
C GLN A 144 -14.89 21.30 19.67
N SER A 145 -14.15 21.82 18.70
CA SER A 145 -14.35 23.17 18.16
C SER A 145 -14.35 23.20 16.63
N GLU A 146 -14.93 24.25 16.07
CA GLU A 146 -14.89 24.50 14.62
C GLU A 146 -13.45 24.67 14.11
N SER A 147 -12.61 25.42 14.83
CA SER A 147 -11.20 25.60 14.45
C SER A 147 -10.43 24.28 14.42
N GLU A 148 -10.65 23.40 15.41
CA GLU A 148 -10.03 22.08 15.46
C GLU A 148 -10.49 21.19 14.30
N LEU A 149 -11.78 21.22 13.94
CA LEU A 149 -12.28 20.51 12.75
C LEU A 149 -11.60 21.00 11.47
N HIS A 150 -11.44 22.31 11.32
CA HIS A 150 -10.81 22.91 10.14
C HIS A 150 -9.32 22.56 10.04
N SER A 151 -8.60 22.53 11.17
CA SER A 151 -7.23 22.05 11.28
C SER A 151 -7.11 20.58 10.83
N VAL A 152 -7.91 19.69 11.44
CA VAL A 152 -7.92 18.24 11.12
C VAL A 152 -8.27 18.00 9.64
N LEU A 153 -9.26 18.71 9.10
CA LEU A 153 -9.61 18.64 7.68
C LEU A 153 -8.44 19.09 6.79
N SER A 154 -7.80 20.20 7.12
CA SER A 154 -6.69 20.76 6.34
C SER A 154 -5.49 19.82 6.34
N HIS A 155 -5.17 19.24 7.50
CA HIS A 155 -4.13 18.23 7.64
C HIS A 155 -4.41 16.99 6.78
N LEU A 156 -5.61 16.39 6.88
CA LEU A 156 -5.97 15.20 6.08
C LEU A 156 -6.05 15.47 4.57
N ILE A 157 -6.36 16.70 4.14
CA ILE A 157 -6.31 17.11 2.73
C ILE A 157 -4.86 17.23 2.25
N ARG A 158 -3.94 17.76 3.06
CA ARG A 158 -2.51 17.81 2.73
C ARG A 158 -1.92 16.41 2.58
N CYS A 159 -2.29 15.49 3.46
CA CYS A 159 -1.90 14.08 3.41
C CYS A 159 -2.58 13.29 2.28
N ASP A 160 -3.47 13.92 1.49
CA ASP A 160 -4.23 13.31 0.38
C ASP A 160 -5.18 12.18 0.81
N ILE A 161 -5.47 12.05 2.11
CA ILE A 161 -6.45 11.09 2.68
C ILE A 161 -7.88 11.55 2.40
N ILE A 162 -8.11 12.86 2.37
CA ILE A 162 -9.38 13.49 2.00
C ILE A 162 -9.19 14.27 0.70
N GLU A 163 -10.10 14.06 -0.25
CA GLU A 163 -10.12 14.76 -1.53
C GLU A 163 -11.42 15.54 -1.76
N THR A 164 -11.38 16.49 -2.69
CA THR A 164 -12.57 17.26 -3.06
C THR A 164 -13.41 16.56 -4.12
N VAL A 165 -14.73 16.64 -3.98
CA VAL A 165 -15.68 16.01 -4.89
C VAL A 165 -16.31 17.07 -5.80
N ARG A 166 -16.29 16.79 -7.10
CA ARG A 166 -16.98 17.57 -8.14
C ARG A 166 -17.97 16.67 -8.89
N PRO A 167 -18.94 17.23 -9.64
CA PRO A 167 -19.82 16.42 -10.48
C PRO A 167 -19.06 15.49 -11.44
N GLN A 168 -17.90 15.93 -11.94
CA GLN A 168 -17.01 15.14 -12.78
C GLN A 168 -16.38 13.94 -12.06
N SER A 169 -16.24 13.98 -10.73
CA SER A 169 -15.65 12.91 -9.91
C SER A 169 -16.51 11.63 -9.81
N PHE A 170 -17.75 11.68 -10.30
CA PHE A 170 -18.66 10.53 -10.38
C PHE A 170 -18.73 9.92 -11.79
N ARG A 171 -17.87 10.35 -12.70
CA ARG A 171 -17.77 9.78 -14.05
C ARG A 171 -16.83 8.58 -14.06
N ASP A 172 -17.11 7.62 -14.94
CA ASP A 172 -16.18 6.52 -15.23
C ASP A 172 -14.93 7.09 -15.93
N PRO A 173 -13.72 6.90 -15.38
CA PRO A 173 -12.49 7.38 -15.99
C PRO A 173 -12.29 6.85 -17.43
N ASN A 174 -12.73 5.62 -17.72
CA ASN A 174 -12.60 5.03 -19.06
C ASN A 174 -13.46 5.78 -20.10
N ASP A 175 -14.66 6.21 -19.71
CA ASP A 175 -15.53 7.00 -20.57
C ASP A 175 -14.93 8.39 -20.83
N VAL A 176 -14.41 9.02 -19.77
CA VAL A 176 -13.79 10.35 -19.88
C VAL A 176 -12.58 10.30 -20.81
N TYR A 177 -11.73 9.29 -20.69
CA TYR A 177 -10.60 9.10 -21.60
C TYR A 177 -11.06 8.95 -23.06
N ARG A 178 -12.07 8.12 -23.32
CA ARG A 178 -12.62 7.91 -24.68
C ARG A 178 -13.25 9.17 -25.26
N GLU A 179 -13.90 9.98 -24.42
CA GLU A 179 -14.45 11.27 -24.84
C GLU A 179 -13.35 12.27 -25.20
N ILE A 180 -12.31 12.37 -24.38
CA ILE A 180 -11.12 13.19 -24.68
C ILE A 180 -10.47 12.73 -25.99
N GLU A 181 -10.29 11.43 -26.17
CA GLU A 181 -9.75 10.85 -27.42
C GLU A 181 -10.62 11.22 -28.62
N ALA A 182 -11.94 11.06 -28.51
CA ALA A 182 -12.88 11.43 -29.57
C ALA A 182 -12.86 12.93 -29.88
N GLU A 183 -12.74 13.79 -28.86
CA GLU A 183 -12.67 15.25 -29.03
C GLU A 183 -11.37 15.69 -29.70
N VAL A 184 -10.22 15.13 -29.29
CA VAL A 184 -8.91 15.47 -29.87
C VAL A 184 -8.75 14.94 -31.30
N THR A 185 -9.37 13.79 -31.61
CA THR A 185 -9.35 13.18 -32.95
C THR A 185 -10.39 13.76 -33.91
N LYS A 186 -11.38 14.49 -33.39
CA LYS A 186 -12.43 15.12 -34.21
C LYS A 186 -11.85 16.18 -35.14
N THR A 187 -11.83 15.91 -36.44
CA THR A 187 -11.52 16.90 -37.49
C THR A 187 -12.78 17.48 -38.09
N ALA A 188 -12.70 18.72 -38.59
CA ALA A 188 -13.79 19.32 -39.34
C ALA A 188 -14.04 18.54 -40.66
N PRO A 189 -15.28 18.53 -41.19
CA PRO A 189 -15.58 17.85 -42.45
C PRO A 189 -14.69 18.35 -43.59
N GLY A 190 -13.85 17.47 -44.15
CA GLY A 190 -12.95 17.77 -45.26
C GLY A 190 -11.53 18.20 -44.87
N GLU A 191 -11.21 18.34 -43.59
CA GLU A 191 -9.90 18.74 -43.11
C GLU A 191 -9.03 17.51 -42.80
N LYS A 192 -7.83 17.43 -43.39
CA LYS A 192 -6.86 16.38 -43.05
C LYS A 192 -6.32 16.64 -41.65
N ALA A 193 -6.17 15.59 -40.85
CA ALA A 193 -5.57 15.70 -39.52
C ALA A 193 -4.19 16.36 -39.62
N SER A 194 -4.10 17.62 -39.18
CA SER A 194 -2.88 18.43 -39.25
C SER A 194 -1.86 18.06 -38.16
N LYS A 195 -2.31 17.39 -37.09
CA LYS A 195 -1.47 17.05 -35.94
C LYS A 195 -0.85 15.67 -36.11
N THR A 196 0.40 15.53 -35.70
CA THR A 196 1.07 14.23 -35.69
C THR A 196 0.43 13.35 -34.61
N LYS A 197 0.36 12.03 -34.84
CA LYS A 197 -0.20 11.06 -33.87
C LYS A 197 0.39 11.21 -32.47
N ILE A 198 1.68 11.57 -32.39
CA ILE A 198 2.40 11.84 -31.13
C ILE A 198 1.83 13.08 -30.41
N ASP A 199 1.57 14.17 -31.13
CA ASP A 199 1.01 15.40 -30.55
C ASP A 199 -0.42 15.19 -30.06
N GLN A 200 -1.21 14.41 -30.82
CA GLN A 200 -2.56 14.02 -30.42
C GLN A 200 -2.52 13.21 -29.11
N GLN A 201 -1.66 12.20 -29.04
CA GLN A 201 -1.51 11.38 -27.83
C GLN A 201 -1.07 12.24 -26.63
N ARG A 202 -0.11 13.16 -26.82
CA ARG A 202 0.32 14.09 -25.77
C ARG A 202 -0.83 14.96 -25.26
N GLN A 203 -1.64 15.51 -26.16
CA GLN A 203 -2.79 16.34 -25.79
C GLN A 203 -3.86 15.52 -25.04
N ILE A 204 -4.12 14.28 -25.46
CA ILE A 204 -5.04 13.37 -24.77
C ILE A 204 -4.56 13.12 -23.33
N MET A 205 -3.27 12.77 -23.16
CA MET A 205 -2.68 12.51 -21.85
C MET A 205 -2.72 13.75 -20.94
N GLU A 206 -2.43 14.94 -21.47
CA GLU A 206 -2.46 16.19 -20.69
C GLU A 206 -3.88 16.53 -20.21
N GLN A 207 -4.88 16.42 -21.09
CA GLN A 207 -6.28 16.65 -20.71
C GLN A 207 -6.77 15.62 -19.71
N TYR A 208 -6.43 14.34 -19.89
CA TYR A 208 -6.82 13.28 -18.97
C TYR A 208 -6.12 13.41 -17.60
N ARG A 209 -4.83 13.80 -17.58
CA ARG A 209 -4.10 14.14 -16.34
C ARG A 209 -4.80 15.27 -15.58
N SER A 210 -5.20 16.33 -16.29
CA SER A 210 -5.95 17.43 -15.68
C SER A 210 -7.25 16.97 -15.03
N PHE A 211 -7.94 15.99 -15.62
CA PHE A 211 -9.16 15.40 -15.06
C PHE A 211 -8.88 14.60 -13.77
N ILE A 212 -7.87 13.73 -13.76
CA ILE A 212 -7.50 12.94 -12.56
C ILE A 212 -7.04 13.84 -11.41
N GLU A 213 -6.40 14.98 -11.72
CA GLU A 213 -5.85 15.87 -10.71
C GLU A 213 -6.87 16.88 -10.14
N GLN A 214 -8.06 17.01 -10.73
CA GLN A 214 -9.12 17.92 -10.26
C GLN A 214 -9.51 17.74 -8.78
N PRO A 215 -9.65 16.52 -8.24
CA PRO A 215 -9.96 16.30 -6.82
C PRO A 215 -8.88 16.85 -5.87
N LYS A 216 -7.63 16.93 -6.33
CA LYS A 216 -6.47 17.40 -5.57
C LYS A 216 -6.23 18.91 -5.66
N ALA A 217 -7.15 19.66 -6.28
CA ALA A 217 -7.02 21.11 -6.43
C ALA A 217 -6.84 21.83 -5.08
N LEU A 218 -7.52 21.38 -4.03
CA LEU A 218 -7.42 21.99 -2.70
C LEU A 218 -6.10 21.64 -1.99
N LYS A 219 -5.61 20.39 -2.13
CA LYS A 219 -4.26 20.00 -1.69
C LYS A 219 -3.21 20.93 -2.31
N ARG A 220 -3.24 21.11 -3.64
CA ARG A 220 -2.32 22.02 -4.36
C ARG A 220 -2.36 23.46 -3.88
N GLN A 221 -3.54 23.94 -3.46
CA GLN A 221 -3.66 25.27 -2.87
C GLN A 221 -2.94 25.31 -1.53
N PHE A 222 -3.15 24.32 -0.66
CA PHE A 222 -2.48 24.25 0.63
C PHE A 222 -0.97 24.06 0.56
N ASP A 223 -0.48 23.29 -0.41
CA ASP A 223 0.96 23.10 -0.63
C ASP A 223 1.64 24.40 -1.07
N GLN A 224 0.95 25.27 -1.81
CA GLN A 224 1.47 26.59 -2.20
C GLN A 224 1.64 27.54 -1.01
N PHE A 225 0.77 27.42 0.00
CA PHE A 225 0.89 28.21 1.24
C PHE A 225 1.91 27.60 2.22
N GLY A 226 2.27 26.32 2.07
CA GLY A 226 3.23 25.60 2.92
C GLY A 226 4.70 25.66 2.47
N GLY A 227 5.07 26.58 1.56
CA GLY A 227 6.45 26.72 1.08
C GLY A 227 7.48 27.03 2.20
N PRO A 228 8.78 26.76 1.98
CA PRO A 228 9.79 26.83 3.05
C PRO A 228 9.90 28.23 3.64
N VAL A 229 9.50 28.37 4.91
CA VAL A 229 9.66 29.59 5.68
C VAL A 229 11.15 29.88 5.83
N THR A 230 11.66 30.84 5.07
CA THR A 230 12.99 31.39 5.24
C THR A 230 13.03 32.23 6.53
N LYS A 231 13.27 31.54 7.67
CA LYS A 231 13.95 31.98 8.91
C LYS A 231 13.41 31.19 10.12
N ARG A 232 14.11 30.12 10.50
CA ARG A 232 13.96 29.43 11.80
C ARG A 232 14.05 30.44 12.94
N ARG A 233 12.96 30.66 13.66
CA ARG A 233 12.96 31.32 14.98
C ARG A 233 13.17 30.22 16.03
N LYS A 234 14.23 30.37 16.83
CA LYS A 234 14.68 29.36 17.80
C LYS A 234 13.76 29.34 19.03
N LEU A 235 12.97 28.29 19.19
CA LEU A 235 12.30 27.83 20.43
C LEU A 235 12.46 26.29 20.38
N GLY A 236 13.03 25.57 21.35
CA GLY A 236 12.58 25.39 22.73
C GLY A 236 11.88 24.03 22.83
N ASN A 237 12.62 22.97 23.22
CA ASN A 237 12.23 21.55 23.23
C ASN A 237 10.75 21.23 23.50
N GLY A 238 10.13 20.51 22.56
CA GLY A 238 8.86 19.79 22.74
C GLY A 238 8.43 19.11 21.43
N PHE A 239 8.64 17.79 21.33
CA PHE A 239 8.12 16.97 20.22
C PHE A 239 6.59 16.87 20.35
N GLY A 240 5.86 17.45 19.40
CA GLY A 240 4.40 17.43 19.34
C GLY A 240 3.75 18.72 18.86
N GLU A 241 4.50 19.81 18.67
CA GLU A 241 3.94 21.14 18.40
C GLU A 241 4.34 21.77 17.04
N GLU A 242 5.29 21.19 16.29
CA GLU A 242 5.72 21.78 15.01
C GLU A 242 4.68 21.63 13.88
N ASP A 243 3.89 20.54 13.85
CA ASP A 243 2.85 20.35 12.82
C ASP A 243 1.56 21.15 13.14
N ARG A 244 1.35 21.52 14.40
CA ARG A 244 0.21 22.36 14.86
C ARG A 244 0.50 23.85 14.84
N ALA A 245 1.77 24.27 14.88
CA ALA A 245 2.14 25.69 14.84
C ALA A 245 1.97 26.32 13.44
N MET A 246 1.76 25.51 12.40
CA MET A 246 1.46 25.97 11.02
C MET A 246 -0.05 26.21 10.77
N ASP A 247 -0.94 25.91 11.73
CA ASP A 247 -2.40 26.00 11.53
C ASP A 247 -2.96 27.43 11.61
N ASP A 248 -2.27 28.36 12.28
CA ASP A 248 -2.81 29.70 12.56
C ASP A 248 -2.82 30.62 11.31
N ASP A 249 -2.06 30.28 10.27
CA ASP A 249 -1.97 31.02 8.99
C ASP A 249 -2.78 30.35 7.85
N MET A 250 -3.57 29.31 8.13
CA MET A 250 -4.30 28.59 7.08
C MET A 250 -5.57 29.33 6.63
N PRO A 251 -5.77 29.56 5.30
CA PRO A 251 -6.97 30.22 4.84
C PRO A 251 -8.21 29.38 5.19
N PRO A 252 -9.30 30.01 5.62
CA PRO A 252 -10.50 29.29 6.02
C PRO A 252 -11.06 28.46 4.85
N LEU A 253 -11.35 27.19 5.14
CA LEU A 253 -11.94 26.29 4.16
C LEU A 253 -13.31 26.81 3.70
N ASN A 254 -13.55 26.82 2.39
CA ASN A 254 -14.84 27.24 1.85
C ASN A 254 -15.95 26.25 2.29
N PRO A 255 -17.00 26.71 2.99
CA PRO A 255 -18.03 25.85 3.57
C PRO A 255 -18.83 25.04 2.53
N ASN A 256 -18.85 25.48 1.27
CA ASN A 256 -19.58 24.82 0.19
C ASN A 256 -18.80 23.68 -0.49
N VAL A 257 -17.54 23.47 -0.15
CA VAL A 257 -16.75 22.38 -0.71
C VAL A 257 -17.30 21.04 -0.21
N VAL A 258 -17.41 20.09 -1.12
CA VAL A 258 -17.78 18.70 -0.82
C VAL A 258 -16.49 17.88 -0.74
N VAL A 259 -16.36 17.08 0.31
CA VAL A 259 -15.19 16.24 0.56
C VAL A 259 -15.56 14.78 0.71
N ARG A 260 -14.64 13.87 0.37
CA ARG A 260 -14.74 12.43 0.58
C ARG A 260 -13.37 11.82 0.89
N VAL A 261 -13.37 10.58 1.36
CA VAL A 261 -12.14 9.81 1.58
C VAL A 261 -11.55 9.36 0.24
N ASN A 262 -10.25 9.58 0.06
CA ASN A 262 -9.48 9.07 -1.05
C ASN A 262 -9.02 7.63 -0.76
N TYR A 263 -9.76 6.67 -1.28
CA TYR A 263 -9.44 5.25 -1.08
C TYR A 263 -8.10 4.83 -1.69
N GLU A 264 -7.64 5.48 -2.77
CA GLU A 264 -6.40 5.09 -3.44
C GLU A 264 -5.17 5.46 -2.60
N LYS A 265 -5.18 6.65 -1.98
CA LYS A 265 -4.15 7.04 -1.02
C LYS A 265 -4.17 6.13 0.21
N CYS A 266 -5.36 5.78 0.72
CA CYS A 266 -5.47 4.80 1.80
C CYS A 266 -4.84 3.44 1.42
N LEU A 267 -4.92 3.01 0.16
CA LEU A 267 -4.24 1.78 -0.29
C LEU A 267 -2.72 1.91 -0.32
N VAL A 268 -2.20 3.10 -0.65
CA VAL A 268 -0.76 3.39 -0.55
C VAL A 268 -0.28 3.24 0.90
N GLU A 269 -1.01 3.80 1.85
CA GLU A 269 -0.68 3.68 3.28
C GLU A 269 -0.80 2.24 3.79
N LEU A 270 -1.84 1.51 3.37
CA LEU A 270 -1.99 0.09 3.72
C LEU A 270 -0.87 -0.79 3.11
N ARG A 271 -0.38 -0.46 1.90
CA ARG A 271 0.79 -1.10 1.29
C ARG A 271 2.04 -0.83 2.11
N SER A 272 2.29 0.43 2.46
CA SER A 272 3.43 0.82 3.30
C SER A 272 3.40 0.11 4.65
N HIS A 273 2.22 0.02 5.28
CA HIS A 273 2.04 -0.74 6.52
C HIS A 273 2.37 -2.23 6.34
N ARG A 274 1.91 -2.86 5.25
CA ARG A 274 2.22 -4.28 4.96
C ARG A 274 3.72 -4.50 4.72
N LEU A 275 4.39 -3.59 4.01
CA LEU A 275 5.82 -3.65 3.77
C LEU A 275 6.63 -3.47 5.06
N ALA A 276 6.20 -2.57 5.94
CA ALA A 276 6.79 -2.41 7.27
C ALA A 276 6.61 -3.68 8.14
N ALA A 277 5.42 -4.29 8.12
CA ALA A 277 5.19 -5.57 8.79
C ALA A 277 6.08 -6.70 8.22
N PHE A 278 6.25 -6.73 6.90
CA PHE A 278 7.14 -7.71 6.26
C PHE A 278 8.62 -7.51 6.66
N ALA A 279 9.10 -6.27 6.78
CA ALA A 279 10.42 -5.99 7.33
C ALA A 279 10.54 -6.34 8.81
N LYS A 280 9.48 -6.09 9.60
CA LYS A 280 9.40 -6.45 11.03
C LYS A 280 9.53 -7.97 11.23
N ASP A 281 8.82 -8.76 10.44
CA ASP A 281 8.83 -10.23 10.54
C ASP A 281 10.18 -10.84 10.10
N THR A 282 10.93 -10.15 9.24
CA THR A 282 12.20 -10.65 8.68
C THR A 282 13.44 -10.17 9.42
N LEU A 283 13.47 -8.89 9.85
CA LEU A 283 14.65 -8.21 10.40
C LEU A 283 14.43 -7.66 11.82
N GLY A 284 13.24 -7.84 12.39
CA GLY A 284 12.91 -7.42 13.75
C GLY A 284 12.17 -6.09 13.84
N GLU A 285 11.61 -5.82 15.03
CA GLU A 285 10.69 -4.72 15.30
C GLU A 285 11.29 -3.34 15.03
N VAL A 286 12.48 -3.06 15.57
CA VAL A 286 13.15 -1.75 15.41
C VAL A 286 13.44 -1.46 13.94
N THR A 287 13.94 -2.45 13.19
CA THR A 287 14.22 -2.30 11.76
C THR A 287 12.94 -2.04 10.95
N GLY A 288 11.84 -2.70 11.33
CA GLY A 288 10.52 -2.46 10.74
C GLY A 288 10.00 -1.04 10.98
N GLU A 289 10.22 -0.47 12.17
CA GLU A 289 9.84 0.92 12.47
C GLU A 289 10.68 1.96 11.72
N VAL A 290 12.00 1.73 11.61
CA VAL A 290 12.87 2.58 10.77
C VAL A 290 12.41 2.53 9.31
N TYR A 291 12.05 1.33 8.81
CA TYR A 291 11.52 1.18 7.47
C TYR A 291 10.15 1.84 7.28
N ARG A 292 9.25 1.77 8.27
CA ARG A 292 7.96 2.48 8.26
C ARG A 292 8.16 4.00 8.13
N THR A 293 9.09 4.56 8.89
CA THR A 293 9.43 5.99 8.85
C THR A 293 9.92 6.39 7.46
N LEU A 294 10.85 5.59 6.90
CA LEU A 294 11.33 5.79 5.53
C LEU A 294 10.20 5.71 4.50
N LEU A 295 9.31 4.72 4.61
CA LEU A 295 8.16 4.56 3.71
C LEU A 295 7.24 5.79 3.75
N GLY A 296 6.93 6.31 4.94
CA GLY A 296 6.09 7.51 5.07
C GLY A 296 6.66 8.73 4.34
N LEU A 297 7.98 8.95 4.43
CA LEU A 297 8.66 10.02 3.69
C LEU A 297 8.57 9.80 2.17
N LEU A 298 8.79 8.57 1.71
CA LEU A 298 8.77 8.22 0.29
C LEU A 298 7.37 8.21 -0.32
N THR A 299 6.32 7.95 0.46
CA THR A 299 4.93 7.86 -0.03
C THR A 299 4.12 9.13 0.17
N SER A 300 4.68 10.18 0.76
CA SER A 300 4.00 11.48 0.99
C SER A 300 3.30 12.03 -0.25
N GLU A 301 3.98 12.05 -1.41
CA GLU A 301 3.42 12.53 -2.68
C GLU A 301 2.78 11.43 -3.54
N VAL A 302 2.90 10.17 -3.14
CA VAL A 302 2.34 9.03 -3.88
C VAL A 302 0.87 8.84 -3.52
N SER A 303 -0.01 9.02 -4.50
CA SER A 303 -1.46 8.89 -4.33
C SER A 303 -2.05 7.55 -4.76
N ARG A 304 -1.32 6.73 -5.53
CA ARG A 304 -1.81 5.43 -6.03
C ARG A 304 -0.68 4.40 -6.01
N CYS A 305 -1.05 3.13 -5.76
CA CYS A 305 -0.09 2.03 -5.76
C CYS A 305 0.34 1.63 -7.18
N ARG A 306 -0.61 1.62 -8.12
CA ARG A 306 -0.41 1.16 -9.50
C ARG A 306 -0.38 2.34 -10.46
N PRO A 307 0.42 2.25 -11.54
CA PRO A 307 0.37 3.23 -12.62
C PRO A 307 -1.03 3.27 -13.23
N ASP A 308 -1.48 4.46 -13.60
CA ASP A 308 -2.77 4.61 -14.27
C ASP A 308 -2.71 3.94 -15.65
N PRO A 309 -3.70 3.11 -16.04
CA PRO A 309 -3.67 2.36 -17.30
C PRO A 309 -3.50 3.22 -18.56
N PHE A 310 -3.92 4.48 -18.51
CA PHE A 310 -3.91 5.40 -19.65
C PHE A 310 -2.71 6.36 -19.65
N LEU A 311 -2.17 6.66 -18.47
CA LEU A 311 -0.98 7.53 -18.33
C LEU A 311 0.33 6.74 -18.27
N GLY A 312 0.29 5.41 -18.09
CA GLY A 312 1.48 4.55 -18.08
C GLY A 312 2.47 4.89 -16.96
N GLU A 313 3.76 4.64 -17.20
CA GLU A 313 4.84 4.91 -16.23
C GLU A 313 5.04 6.41 -15.95
N ASP A 314 4.60 7.30 -16.85
CA ASP A 314 4.65 8.77 -16.66
C ASP A 314 3.71 9.26 -15.53
N SER A 315 2.88 8.37 -14.96
CA SER A 315 2.01 8.63 -13.82
C SER A 315 2.68 8.47 -12.46
N ILE A 316 3.79 7.74 -12.37
CA ILE A 316 4.55 7.57 -11.14
C ILE A 316 5.57 8.71 -11.07
N GLN A 317 5.38 9.61 -10.10
CA GLN A 317 6.35 10.68 -9.84
C GLN A 317 7.75 10.08 -9.65
N GLN A 318 8.75 10.82 -10.13
CA GLN A 318 10.18 10.52 -10.04
C GLN A 318 10.52 9.83 -8.71
N GLN A 319 11.19 8.67 -8.76
CA GLN A 319 11.47 7.84 -7.57
C GLN A 319 11.94 8.73 -6.42
N ALA A 320 11.06 8.92 -5.43
CA ALA A 320 11.37 9.71 -4.26
C ALA A 320 12.60 9.08 -3.58
N ALA A 321 13.45 9.94 -3.03
CA ALA A 321 14.59 9.54 -2.24
C ALA A 321 14.58 10.35 -0.95
N ALA A 322 14.80 9.67 0.17
CA ALA A 322 14.95 10.29 1.49
C ALA A 322 16.39 10.14 1.96
N THR A 323 16.89 11.14 2.68
CA THR A 323 18.23 11.06 3.28
C THR A 323 18.17 10.39 4.65
N THR A 324 19.32 9.90 5.14
CA THR A 324 19.42 9.41 6.51
C THR A 324 19.04 10.49 7.53
N MET A 325 19.36 11.76 7.26
CA MET A 325 18.96 12.86 8.14
C MET A 325 17.45 13.01 8.20
N ASP A 326 16.75 12.93 7.06
CA ASP A 326 15.29 13.06 7.03
C ASP A 326 14.61 11.95 7.86
N VAL A 327 15.11 10.71 7.73
CA VAL A 327 14.62 9.57 8.52
C VAL A 327 14.88 9.80 10.01
N TYR A 328 16.07 10.31 10.38
CA TYR A 328 16.43 10.56 11.77
C TYR A 328 15.55 11.64 12.42
N GLU A 329 15.21 12.69 11.69
CA GLU A 329 14.36 13.80 12.16
C GLU A 329 12.90 13.36 12.39
N HIS A 330 12.40 12.39 11.60
CA HIS A 330 11.01 11.91 11.69
C HIS A 330 10.85 10.61 12.51
N LEU A 331 11.95 10.00 12.96
CA LEU A 331 11.91 8.79 13.76
C LEU A 331 11.62 9.12 15.23
N ASP A 332 10.53 8.54 15.77
CA ASP A 332 10.12 8.70 17.16
C ASP A 332 11.30 8.49 18.14
N GLU A 333 11.51 9.48 19.01
CA GLU A 333 12.55 9.49 20.02
C GLU A 333 12.42 8.31 21.01
N SER A 334 11.20 7.79 21.19
CA SER A 334 10.92 6.66 22.07
C SER A 334 11.53 5.33 21.59
N ILE A 335 11.87 5.24 20.29
CA ILE A 335 12.38 4.02 19.67
C ILE A 335 13.85 3.82 20.03
N ASN A 336 14.14 2.70 20.70
CA ASN A 336 15.50 2.30 21.02
C ASN A 336 16.21 1.64 19.82
N VAL A 337 16.90 2.47 19.06
CA VAL A 337 17.65 2.08 17.86
C VAL A 337 18.87 1.18 18.16
N ALA A 338 19.32 1.12 19.41
CA ALA A 338 20.39 0.20 19.79
C ALA A 338 19.90 -1.26 19.88
N ALA A 339 18.58 -1.49 19.92
CA ALA A 339 18.00 -2.82 20.06
C ALA A 339 17.87 -3.53 18.70
N GLY A 340 18.14 -4.84 18.68
CA GLY A 340 17.97 -5.67 17.49
C GLY A 340 19.19 -5.75 16.55
N ILE A 341 20.17 -4.85 16.67
CA ILE A 341 21.44 -4.96 15.92
C ILE A 341 22.43 -5.83 16.71
N GLY A 342 22.81 -6.97 16.14
CA GLY A 342 23.90 -7.79 16.66
C GLY A 342 25.25 -7.10 16.47
N LYS A 343 26.09 -7.08 17.51
CA LYS A 343 27.48 -6.60 17.40
C LYS A 343 28.30 -7.63 16.63
N ALA A 344 28.47 -7.44 15.32
CA ALA A 344 29.44 -8.19 14.55
C ALA A 344 30.85 -7.59 14.74
N PRO A 345 31.91 -8.41 14.85
CA PRO A 345 33.28 -7.90 14.84
C PRO A 345 33.54 -7.18 13.51
N LYS A 346 34.22 -6.03 13.56
CA LYS A 346 34.47 -5.17 12.39
C LYS A 346 35.10 -5.93 11.21
N ASP A 347 35.92 -6.94 11.51
CA ASP A 347 36.63 -7.77 10.52
C ASP A 347 35.70 -8.68 9.70
N LYS A 348 34.44 -8.84 10.11
CA LYS A 348 33.41 -9.63 9.40
C LYS A 348 32.39 -8.76 8.68
N ILE A 349 32.51 -7.45 8.75
CA ILE A 349 31.59 -6.51 8.10
C ILE A 349 32.28 -5.98 6.85
N ASP A 350 31.78 -6.37 5.68
CA ASP A 350 32.22 -5.78 4.42
C ASP A 350 31.53 -4.43 4.20
N TYR A 351 32.14 -3.38 4.76
CA TYR A 351 31.65 -2.01 4.61
C TYR A 351 31.63 -1.54 3.15
N GLN A 352 32.51 -2.05 2.28
CA GLN A 352 32.55 -1.61 0.88
C GLN A 352 31.35 -2.12 0.09
N SER A 353 30.96 -3.37 0.34
CA SER A 353 29.74 -3.93 -0.25
C SER A 353 28.48 -3.27 0.32
N ALA A 354 28.42 -3.08 1.65
CA ALA A 354 27.28 -2.47 2.34
C ALA A 354 26.99 -1.04 1.86
N GLU A 355 28.04 -0.25 1.66
CA GLU A 355 27.92 1.16 1.25
C GLU A 355 27.78 1.34 -0.27
N LYS A 356 27.81 0.25 -1.06
CA LYS A 356 27.77 0.32 -2.52
C LYS A 356 26.51 1.04 -3.01
N ILE A 357 26.72 2.16 -3.69
CA ILE A 357 25.64 2.96 -4.26
C ILE A 357 25.11 2.28 -5.52
N ARG A 358 23.79 2.15 -5.61
CA ARG A 358 23.07 1.60 -6.76
C ARG A 358 22.10 2.64 -7.29
N THR A 359 22.43 3.20 -8.46
CA THR A 359 21.63 4.24 -9.11
C THR A 359 20.36 3.69 -9.75
N ALA A 360 20.38 2.41 -10.15
CA ALA A 360 19.25 1.72 -10.76
C ALA A 360 18.85 0.46 -9.96
N PRO A 361 17.59 0.00 -10.11
CA PRO A 361 17.16 -1.29 -9.57
C PRO A 361 18.01 -2.41 -10.18
N ALA A 362 18.34 -3.44 -9.41
CA ALA A 362 19.03 -4.60 -9.98
C ALA A 362 18.06 -5.38 -10.88
N GLY A 363 18.54 -5.85 -12.04
CA GLY A 363 17.76 -6.75 -12.89
C GLY A 363 17.47 -8.07 -12.17
N ASN A 364 16.31 -8.68 -12.45
CA ASN A 364 15.88 -9.95 -11.84
C ASN A 364 16.91 -11.10 -12.02
N ASP A 365 17.77 -11.02 -13.03
CA ASP A 365 18.76 -12.05 -13.38
C ASP A 365 20.10 -11.93 -12.61
N MET A 366 20.32 -10.89 -11.81
CA MET A 366 21.55 -10.74 -11.00
C MET A 366 21.42 -11.32 -9.58
N ILE A 367 20.73 -12.45 -9.45
CA ILE A 367 20.56 -13.20 -8.19
C ILE A 367 21.15 -14.60 -8.35
N THR A 368 22.24 -14.71 -9.10
CA THR A 368 23.22 -15.76 -8.85
C THR A 368 24.01 -15.35 -7.61
N GLU A 369 23.74 -16.03 -6.50
CA GLU A 369 24.71 -16.21 -5.43
C GLU A 369 25.93 -16.91 -6.06
N ASP A 370 26.92 -16.14 -6.51
CA ASP A 370 28.30 -16.60 -6.56
C ASP A 370 29.22 -15.40 -6.39
N SER A 371 29.67 -15.22 -5.15
CA SER A 371 30.78 -14.36 -4.79
C SER A 371 32.08 -15.10 -5.09
N ASP A 372 32.45 -15.16 -6.36
CA ASP A 372 33.78 -15.59 -6.84
C ASP A 372 34.21 -14.78 -8.09
N GLU A 373 33.85 -13.50 -8.16
CA GLU A 373 34.56 -12.57 -9.06
C GLU A 373 35.87 -12.17 -8.39
N GLU A 374 36.95 -12.90 -8.70
CA GLU A 374 38.31 -12.42 -8.42
C GLU A 374 38.50 -11.03 -9.05
N PRO A 375 39.14 -10.08 -8.34
CA PRO A 375 39.43 -8.79 -8.92
C PRO A 375 40.45 -8.99 -10.03
N SER A 376 40.00 -8.83 -11.28
CA SER A 376 40.85 -8.70 -12.45
C SER A 376 41.74 -7.47 -12.26
N GLY A 377 42.96 -7.69 -11.78
CA GLY A 377 44.01 -6.69 -11.76
C GLY A 377 44.31 -6.24 -13.20
N PRO A 378 44.62 -4.95 -13.43
CA PRO A 378 44.98 -4.49 -14.76
C PRO A 378 46.26 -5.19 -15.22
N PHE A 379 46.11 -6.03 -16.24
CA PHE A 379 47.20 -6.55 -17.05
C PHE A 379 47.61 -5.40 -17.97
N ASP A 380 48.68 -4.68 -17.65
CA ASP A 380 49.32 -3.76 -18.58
C ASP A 380 50.63 -4.41 -19.04
N SER A 381 50.60 -4.92 -20.26
CA SER A 381 51.74 -5.47 -20.98
C SER A 381 52.40 -4.36 -21.79
N ASP A 382 53.65 -4.08 -21.44
CA ASP A 382 54.79 -3.61 -22.25
C ASP A 382 54.53 -2.66 -23.44
N ASP A 383 55.12 -1.46 -23.36
CA ASP A 383 55.80 -0.88 -24.52
C ASP A 383 57.04 -0.07 -24.09
N ASP A 384 58.19 -0.51 -24.59
CA ASP A 384 59.53 0.06 -24.39
C ASP A 384 59.72 1.30 -25.29
N SER A 385 60.34 2.35 -24.77
CA SER A 385 61.09 3.33 -25.56
C SER A 385 62.12 4.07 -24.71
N ASP A 386 63.39 3.82 -25.03
CA ASP A 386 64.62 4.47 -24.55
C ASP A 386 64.57 6.02 -24.60
N GLU A 387 65.31 6.70 -23.71
CA GLU A 387 66.49 7.53 -24.08
C GLU A 387 66.99 8.44 -22.92
N GLY A 388 68.22 8.16 -22.43
CA GLY A 388 69.30 9.13 -22.14
C GLY A 388 69.20 10.16 -20.99
N GLY A 389 70.13 10.10 -20.02
CA GLY A 389 70.45 11.31 -19.22
C GLY A 389 71.15 11.21 -17.86
N LYS A 390 72.34 10.61 -17.79
CA LYS A 390 73.51 10.91 -16.92
C LYS A 390 73.43 11.89 -15.70
N VAL A 391 74.08 11.41 -14.61
CA VAL A 391 74.89 12.08 -13.54
C VAL A 391 74.22 12.41 -12.20
N GLY A 392 74.80 11.86 -11.11
CA GLY A 392 74.75 12.51 -9.79
C GLY A 392 75.00 11.61 -8.57
N ASN A 393 76.28 11.40 -8.21
CA ASN A 393 76.76 10.87 -6.92
C ASN A 393 76.00 11.41 -5.69
N PHE A 394 75.82 10.60 -4.63
CA PHE A 394 76.63 10.66 -3.39
C PHE A 394 76.18 9.63 -2.34
N SER A 395 77.16 9.24 -1.52
CA SER A 395 77.21 8.04 -0.70
C SER A 395 76.73 8.21 0.76
N ARG A 396 76.31 7.07 1.33
CA ARG A 396 76.59 6.50 2.68
C ARG A 396 76.53 7.37 3.94
N ARG A 397 75.75 6.88 4.91
CA ARG A 397 76.16 6.47 6.28
C ARG A 397 75.01 5.63 6.89
N SER A 398 75.07 4.30 6.99
CA SER A 398 75.71 3.47 8.03
C SER A 398 75.53 3.94 9.49
N ARG A 399 74.77 3.20 10.32
CA ARG A 399 75.31 2.13 11.20
C ARG A 399 74.21 1.46 12.05
N SER A 400 74.45 0.17 12.24
CA SER A 400 73.78 -0.83 13.08
C SER A 400 73.90 -0.59 14.59
N VAL A 401 72.98 -1.18 15.38
CA VAL A 401 73.18 -2.24 16.42
C VAL A 401 72.08 -2.17 17.50
N SER A 402 71.73 -3.36 17.99
CA SER A 402 70.67 -3.89 18.84
C SER A 402 70.64 -3.56 20.35
N LYS A 403 69.39 -3.41 20.88
CA LYS A 403 68.77 -3.87 22.18
C LYS A 403 69.34 -3.39 23.56
N PRO A 404 68.63 -3.51 24.73
CA PRO A 404 67.21 -3.86 25.06
C PRO A 404 66.46 -3.02 26.15
N ASN A 405 65.15 -3.28 26.32
CA ASN A 405 64.24 -3.24 27.50
C ASN A 405 64.19 -2.07 28.53
N GLY A 406 62.96 -1.57 28.81
CA GLY A 406 62.60 -0.99 30.12
C GLY A 406 61.30 -0.14 30.22
N GLY A 407 60.16 -0.78 30.52
CA GLY A 407 59.12 -0.38 31.50
C GLY A 407 58.43 1.00 31.54
N ARG A 408 57.09 0.94 31.39
CA ARG A 408 55.96 1.74 31.98
C ARG A 408 55.30 2.87 31.14
N PRO A 409 53.97 3.07 31.31
CA PRO A 409 53.04 3.22 30.20
C PRO A 409 52.68 4.68 29.89
N MET A 410 52.54 4.98 28.59
CA MET A 410 51.91 6.20 28.10
C MET A 410 50.39 6.11 28.28
N LYS A 411 49.86 7.08 29.03
CA LYS A 411 48.43 7.43 29.08
C LYS A 411 48.04 7.95 27.70
N VAL A 412 47.39 7.11 26.90
CA VAL A 412 46.75 7.52 25.64
C VAL A 412 45.35 7.98 25.98
N THR A 413 45.12 9.28 25.89
CA THR A 413 43.79 9.90 25.85
C THR A 413 43.11 9.48 24.56
N PHE A 414 42.08 8.65 24.64
CA PHE A 414 41.12 8.50 23.56
C PHE A 414 40.16 9.69 23.61
N GLU A 415 40.30 10.60 22.65
CA GLU A 415 39.24 11.51 22.26
C GLU A 415 38.22 10.70 21.45
N ASP A 416 37.19 10.21 22.12
CA ASP A 416 35.92 9.80 21.51
C ASP A 416 34.81 10.56 22.24
N THR A 417 34.68 11.85 21.94
CA THR A 417 33.51 12.63 22.33
C THR A 417 32.44 12.49 21.25
N ALA A 418 31.96 11.27 21.01
CA ALA A 418 30.73 11.06 20.27
C ALA A 418 29.56 11.51 21.16
N THR A 419 28.74 12.44 20.66
CA THR A 419 27.50 12.80 21.35
C THR A 419 26.56 11.58 21.35
N PRO A 420 25.70 11.38 22.37
CA PRO A 420 24.72 10.30 22.36
C PRO A 420 23.80 10.35 21.13
N SER A 421 23.59 11.53 20.54
CA SER A 421 22.87 11.74 19.28
C SER A 421 23.58 11.17 18.05
N ASP A 422 24.91 11.33 17.92
CA ASP A 422 25.69 10.74 16.81
C ASP A 422 25.66 9.21 16.90
N ASN A 423 25.73 8.65 18.11
CA ASN A 423 25.59 7.21 18.32
C ASN A 423 24.22 6.67 17.89
N ARG A 424 23.11 7.40 18.19
CA ARG A 424 21.75 7.00 17.73
C ARG A 424 21.64 7.05 16.21
N LEU A 425 22.21 8.09 15.59
CA LEU A 425 22.16 8.27 14.14
C LEU A 425 22.92 7.14 13.41
N ASP A 426 24.12 6.81 13.88
CA ASP A 426 24.92 5.74 13.29
C ASP A 426 24.26 4.36 13.47
N GLN A 427 23.63 4.11 14.63
CA GLN A 427 22.82 2.91 14.86
C GLN A 427 21.60 2.85 13.94
N MET A 428 20.91 3.97 13.72
CA MET A 428 19.77 4.03 12.81
C MET A 428 20.19 3.76 11.37
N ARG A 429 21.31 4.35 10.94
CA ARG A 429 21.89 4.09 9.62
C ARG A 429 22.25 2.62 9.43
N GLN A 430 22.70 1.91 10.47
CA GLN A 430 22.95 0.47 10.39
C GLN A 430 21.67 -0.32 10.09
N HIS A 431 20.51 0.06 10.62
CA HIS A 431 19.23 -0.56 10.23
C HIS A 431 18.90 -0.34 8.75
N LEU A 432 19.18 0.85 8.20
CA LEU A 432 18.99 1.14 6.76
C LEU A 432 19.91 0.28 5.87
N LEU A 433 21.16 0.08 6.29
CA LEU A 433 22.09 -0.83 5.61
C LEU A 433 21.60 -2.29 5.66
N LEU A 434 21.10 -2.75 6.82
CA LEU A 434 20.54 -4.09 6.95
C LEU A 434 19.35 -4.33 6.02
N LEU A 435 18.47 -3.32 5.87
CA LEU A 435 17.36 -3.36 4.92
C LEU A 435 17.85 -3.47 3.47
N ALA A 436 18.94 -2.78 3.12
CA ALA A 436 19.51 -2.78 1.79
C ALA A 436 20.23 -4.10 1.42
N GLU A 437 20.91 -4.72 2.38
CA GLU A 437 21.63 -5.99 2.18
C GLU A 437 20.72 -7.22 2.26
N SER A 438 19.53 -7.09 2.84
CA SER A 438 18.59 -8.20 2.99
C SER A 438 18.31 -8.92 1.66
N LYS A 439 18.02 -10.23 1.73
CA LYS A 439 17.64 -11.05 0.56
C LYS A 439 16.47 -10.44 -0.24
N HIS A 440 15.58 -9.73 0.44
CA HIS A 440 14.40 -9.10 -0.15
C HIS A 440 14.68 -7.70 -0.71
N ARG A 441 15.85 -7.10 -0.42
CA ARG A 441 16.28 -5.77 -0.85
C ARG A 441 15.20 -4.71 -0.61
N PHE A 442 14.77 -4.59 0.64
CA PHE A 442 13.73 -3.65 1.04
C PHE A 442 14.03 -2.20 0.64
N VAL A 443 15.30 -1.80 0.67
CA VAL A 443 15.75 -0.44 0.40
C VAL A 443 16.93 -0.47 -0.56
N ARG A 444 17.06 0.55 -1.41
CA ARG A 444 18.23 0.80 -2.24
C ARG A 444 18.97 2.05 -1.78
N HIS A 445 20.27 1.92 -1.54
CA HIS A 445 21.18 3.04 -1.31
C HIS A 445 21.51 3.70 -2.66
N CYS A 446 20.94 4.88 -2.93
CA CYS A 446 20.96 5.52 -4.24
C CYS A 446 21.88 6.75 -4.35
N GLY A 447 22.42 7.25 -3.24
CA GLY A 447 23.31 8.41 -3.25
C GLY A 447 23.96 8.67 -1.90
N THR A 448 24.88 9.64 -1.84
CA THR A 448 25.66 9.93 -0.63
C THR A 448 25.10 11.06 0.23
N GLN A 449 24.09 11.83 -0.24
CA GLN A 449 23.79 13.18 0.27
C GLN A 449 23.62 13.30 1.80
N GLY A 450 22.46 13.37 2.44
CA GLY A 450 22.40 13.58 3.91
C GLY A 450 22.89 12.38 4.72
N ARG A 451 24.21 12.09 4.71
CA ARG A 451 24.81 10.82 5.15
C ARG A 451 24.08 9.62 4.53
N GLY A 452 23.95 9.60 3.20
CA GLY A 452 23.28 8.52 2.47
C GLY A 452 21.86 8.88 2.04
N GLN A 453 21.49 8.43 0.84
CA GLN A 453 20.17 8.56 0.23
C GLN A 453 19.58 7.19 -0.05
N TRP A 454 18.29 7.05 0.22
CA TRP A 454 17.58 5.79 0.24
C TRP A 454 16.28 5.91 -0.55
N THR A 455 15.96 4.87 -1.31
CA THR A 455 14.73 4.75 -2.07
C THR A 455 14.22 3.31 -2.02
N VAL A 456 12.95 3.09 -2.36
CA VAL A 456 12.32 1.77 -2.34
C VAL A 456 11.84 1.44 -3.74
N ASP A 457 12.36 0.35 -4.31
CA ASP A 457 11.91 -0.17 -5.59
C ASP A 457 10.64 -1.01 -5.34
N PHE A 458 9.49 -0.34 -5.19
CA PHE A 458 8.22 -0.95 -4.77
C PHE A 458 7.84 -2.19 -5.59
N ASP A 459 7.98 -2.15 -6.92
CA ASP A 459 7.65 -3.28 -7.78
C ASP A 459 8.46 -4.54 -7.44
N GLN A 460 9.75 -4.39 -7.13
CA GLN A 460 10.62 -5.52 -6.79
C GLN A 460 10.25 -6.11 -5.44
N VAL A 461 10.12 -5.27 -4.41
CA VAL A 461 9.78 -5.71 -3.06
C VAL A 461 8.38 -6.33 -3.03
N MET A 462 7.43 -5.75 -3.76
CA MET A 462 6.08 -6.29 -3.88
C MET A 462 6.04 -7.61 -4.65
N GLU A 463 6.85 -7.77 -5.70
CA GLU A 463 6.95 -9.04 -6.42
C GLU A 463 7.51 -10.15 -5.54
N ARG A 464 8.49 -9.82 -4.67
CA ARG A 464 9.01 -10.74 -3.65
C ARG A 464 7.97 -11.11 -2.60
N LEU A 465 7.21 -10.14 -2.11
CA LEU A 465 6.13 -10.41 -1.17
C LEU A 465 5.06 -11.31 -1.81
N ARG A 466 4.65 -11.03 -3.05
CA ARG A 466 3.71 -11.89 -3.82
C ARG A 466 4.24 -13.31 -3.98
N GLU A 467 5.53 -13.50 -4.24
CA GLU A 467 6.15 -14.83 -4.34
C GLU A 467 6.12 -15.59 -3.02
N LEU A 468 6.39 -14.92 -1.89
CA LEU A 468 6.35 -15.54 -0.58
C LEU A 468 4.93 -15.98 -0.19
N GLU A 469 3.93 -15.13 -0.40
CA GLU A 469 2.54 -15.47 -0.12
C GLU A 469 2.04 -16.61 -1.02
N LEU A 470 2.44 -16.60 -2.30
CA LEU A 470 2.12 -17.66 -3.25
C LEU A 470 2.71 -19.01 -2.81
N ASP A 471 3.98 -18.99 -2.41
CA ASP A 471 4.67 -20.17 -1.90
C ASP A 471 4.03 -20.69 -0.59
N GLY A 472 3.61 -19.79 0.30
CA GLY A 472 2.86 -20.13 1.52
C GLY A 472 1.52 -20.81 1.21
N PHE A 473 0.78 -20.29 0.22
CA PHE A 473 -0.49 -20.90 -0.22
C PHE A 473 -0.29 -22.29 -0.82
N ILE A 474 0.76 -22.48 -1.63
CA ILE A 474 1.12 -23.77 -2.21
C ILE A 474 1.57 -24.76 -1.13
N GLU A 475 2.37 -24.32 -0.15
CA GLU A 475 2.78 -25.19 0.96
C GLU A 475 1.59 -25.63 1.83
N GLN A 476 0.64 -24.75 2.10
CA GLN A 476 -0.56 -25.10 2.87
C GLN A 476 -1.47 -26.07 2.10
N SER A 477 -1.61 -25.89 0.79
CA SER A 477 -2.53 -26.68 -0.05
C SER A 477 -1.94 -28.02 -0.50
N PHE A 478 -0.64 -28.04 -0.86
CA PHE A 478 0.03 -29.20 -1.44
C PHE A 478 1.24 -29.67 -0.62
N GLY A 479 1.53 -29.07 0.52
CA GLY A 479 2.68 -29.44 1.35
C GLY A 479 4.02 -29.09 0.71
N ARG A 480 5.09 -29.38 1.46
CA ARG A 480 6.48 -29.08 1.08
C ARG A 480 6.93 -29.70 -0.25
N HIS A 481 6.42 -30.89 -0.57
CA HIS A 481 6.73 -31.55 -1.84
C HIS A 481 6.12 -30.82 -3.04
N GLY A 482 4.88 -30.34 -2.92
CA GLY A 482 4.24 -29.54 -3.96
C GLY A 482 4.99 -28.22 -4.17
N LEU A 483 5.30 -27.52 -3.08
CA LEU A 483 6.07 -26.28 -3.12
C LEU A 483 7.45 -26.49 -3.79
N ARG A 484 8.18 -27.54 -3.42
CA ARG A 484 9.47 -27.87 -4.03
C ARG A 484 9.36 -28.04 -5.55
N LEU A 485 8.37 -28.81 -6.01
CA LEU A 485 8.15 -29.04 -7.44
C LEU A 485 7.82 -27.72 -8.16
N THR A 486 6.97 -26.86 -7.58
CA THR A 486 6.67 -25.56 -8.18
C THR A 486 7.87 -24.62 -8.24
N ARG A 487 8.74 -24.62 -7.21
CA ARG A 487 9.96 -23.81 -7.22
C ARG A 487 10.92 -24.24 -8.32
N ILE A 488 11.10 -25.55 -8.49
CA ILE A 488 11.93 -26.12 -9.56
C ILE A 488 11.37 -25.74 -10.94
N LEU A 489 10.04 -25.81 -11.14
CA LEU A 489 9.39 -25.42 -12.40
C LEU A 489 9.47 -23.91 -12.65
N ARG A 490 9.46 -23.08 -11.60
CA ARG A 490 9.63 -21.63 -11.74
C ARG A 490 11.05 -21.26 -12.14
N GLU A 491 12.04 -21.95 -11.59
CA GLU A 491 13.47 -21.70 -11.86
C GLU A 491 13.92 -22.29 -13.20
N LYS A 492 13.55 -23.53 -13.50
CA LYS A 492 13.99 -24.25 -14.72
C LYS A 492 13.01 -24.12 -15.89
N GLY A 493 11.85 -23.51 -15.67
CA GLY A 493 10.77 -23.43 -16.66
C GLY A 493 10.12 -24.78 -16.94
N LYS A 494 10.00 -25.12 -18.22
CA LYS A 494 9.25 -26.29 -18.68
C LYS A 494 10.11 -27.55 -18.58
N LEU A 495 9.66 -28.55 -17.82
CA LEU A 495 10.42 -29.77 -17.57
C LEU A 495 9.68 -31.03 -18.03
N ASP A 496 10.44 -31.93 -18.66
CA ASP A 496 9.96 -33.27 -19.01
C ASP A 496 9.76 -34.12 -17.73
N GLU A 497 8.82 -35.05 -17.80
CA GLU A 497 8.47 -35.98 -16.73
C GLU A 497 9.66 -36.84 -16.26
N LYS A 498 10.67 -37.05 -17.13
CA LYS A 498 11.90 -37.77 -16.78
C LYS A 498 12.90 -36.92 -15.98
N MET A 499 12.96 -35.63 -16.26
CA MET A 499 13.94 -34.71 -15.66
C MET A 499 13.48 -34.22 -14.28
N LEU A 500 12.17 -34.04 -14.11
CA LEU A 500 11.58 -33.49 -12.89
C LEU A 500 11.89 -34.31 -11.62
N PRO A 501 11.79 -35.66 -11.61
CA PRO A 501 12.14 -36.46 -10.42
C PRO A 501 13.61 -36.36 -10.01
N SER A 502 14.52 -36.30 -11.01
CA SER A 502 15.94 -36.13 -10.76
C SER A 502 16.25 -34.75 -10.17
N ALA A 503 15.63 -33.69 -10.70
CA ALA A 503 15.79 -32.34 -10.17
C ALA A 503 15.20 -32.19 -8.76
N ALA A 504 14.10 -32.87 -8.46
CA ALA A 504 13.43 -32.79 -7.16
C ALA A 504 14.01 -33.69 -6.07
N LEU A 505 14.91 -34.62 -6.45
CA LEU A 505 15.42 -35.70 -5.60
C LEU A 505 14.28 -36.50 -4.97
N MET A 506 13.30 -36.89 -5.79
CA MET A 506 12.10 -37.61 -5.39
C MET A 506 11.89 -38.87 -6.24
N LYS A 507 11.20 -39.87 -5.69
CA LYS A 507 10.83 -41.06 -6.46
C LYS A 507 9.87 -40.68 -7.59
N LYS A 508 10.05 -41.29 -8.76
CA LYS A 508 9.22 -41.02 -9.94
C LYS A 508 7.72 -41.18 -9.67
N THR A 509 7.32 -42.24 -8.95
CA THR A 509 5.93 -42.51 -8.58
C THR A 509 5.30 -41.38 -7.77
N ASP A 510 6.07 -40.84 -6.83
CA ASP A 510 5.58 -39.81 -5.89
C ASP A 510 5.45 -38.46 -6.60
N VAL A 511 6.40 -38.14 -7.49
CA VAL A 511 6.32 -36.95 -8.35
C VAL A 511 5.12 -37.05 -9.28
N GLN A 512 4.91 -38.17 -9.94
CA GLN A 512 3.75 -38.37 -10.84
C GLN A 512 2.42 -38.18 -10.10
N ALA A 513 2.25 -38.83 -8.95
CA ALA A 513 1.05 -38.67 -8.13
C ALA A 513 0.85 -37.22 -7.69
N LYS A 514 1.92 -36.53 -7.30
CA LYS A 514 1.85 -35.15 -6.84
C LYS A 514 1.54 -34.17 -7.96
N MET A 515 2.20 -34.31 -9.10
CA MET A 515 1.99 -33.47 -10.30
C MET A 515 0.57 -33.63 -10.83
N LEU A 516 0.03 -34.87 -10.85
CA LEU A 516 -1.36 -35.10 -11.20
C LEU A 516 -2.33 -34.39 -10.25
N ALA A 517 -2.12 -34.47 -8.94
CA ALA A 517 -2.96 -33.77 -7.97
C ALA A 517 -2.88 -32.24 -8.13
N MET A 518 -1.69 -31.71 -8.42
CA MET A 518 -1.48 -30.29 -8.69
C MET A 518 -2.13 -29.85 -10.00
N GLN A 519 -2.11 -30.70 -11.04
CA GLN A 519 -2.80 -30.45 -12.30
C GLN A 519 -4.31 -30.41 -12.14
N MET A 520 -4.89 -31.38 -11.41
CA MET A 520 -6.33 -31.42 -11.15
C MET A 520 -6.83 -30.19 -10.39
N ALA A 521 -5.95 -29.56 -9.60
CA ALA A 521 -6.23 -28.33 -8.88
C ALA A 521 -5.88 -27.05 -9.68
N GLY A 522 -5.44 -27.17 -10.94
CA GLY A 522 -5.12 -26.04 -11.81
C GLY A 522 -3.84 -25.29 -11.45
N LEU A 523 -2.94 -25.89 -10.66
CA LEU A 523 -1.66 -25.28 -10.26
C LEU A 523 -0.58 -25.43 -11.33
N VAL A 524 -0.57 -26.56 -12.03
CA VAL A 524 0.44 -26.90 -13.05
C VAL A 524 -0.28 -27.42 -14.28
N ASP A 525 0.21 -27.06 -15.47
CA ASP A 525 -0.31 -27.52 -16.74
C ASP A 525 0.72 -28.41 -17.48
N ILE A 526 0.22 -29.16 -18.46
CA ILE A 526 1.03 -29.97 -19.38
C ILE A 526 1.02 -29.30 -20.75
N GLN A 527 2.20 -29.07 -21.31
CA GLN A 527 2.37 -28.70 -22.71
C GLN A 527 2.76 -29.90 -23.55
N GLU A 528 1.94 -30.16 -24.57
CA GLU A 528 2.17 -31.18 -25.58
C GLU A 528 2.99 -30.63 -26.74
N VAL A 529 4.12 -31.26 -27.03
CA VAL A 529 4.97 -30.93 -28.18
C VAL A 529 5.06 -32.16 -29.09
N PRO A 530 4.27 -32.21 -30.18
CA PRO A 530 4.29 -33.34 -31.10
C PRO A 530 5.60 -33.34 -31.91
N LYS A 531 6.26 -34.49 -32.01
CA LYS A 531 7.47 -34.66 -32.83
C LYS A 531 7.17 -34.64 -34.33
N ASP A 532 5.94 -35.00 -34.69
CA ASP A 532 5.48 -35.16 -36.06
C ASP A 532 4.06 -34.58 -36.23
N ASN A 533 3.69 -34.29 -37.48
CA ASN A 533 2.38 -33.72 -37.81
C ASN A 533 1.19 -34.65 -37.49
N THR A 534 1.43 -35.93 -37.21
CA THR A 534 0.40 -36.91 -36.86
C THR A 534 -0.12 -36.75 -35.43
N ARG A 535 0.59 -35.99 -34.56
CA ARG A 535 0.22 -35.68 -33.16
C ARG A 535 -0.18 -36.90 -32.31
N LEU A 536 0.34 -38.08 -32.64
CA LEU A 536 0.09 -39.30 -31.87
C LEU A 536 0.79 -39.21 -30.51
N ALA A 537 0.10 -39.60 -29.42
CA ALA A 537 0.62 -39.47 -28.05
C ALA A 537 1.98 -40.16 -27.83
N ASN A 538 2.24 -41.29 -28.51
CA ASN A 538 3.53 -42.00 -28.45
C ASN A 538 4.70 -41.25 -29.15
N ARG A 539 4.40 -40.24 -29.97
CA ARG A 539 5.35 -39.34 -30.63
C ARG A 539 5.21 -37.90 -30.13
N THR A 540 4.62 -37.68 -28.95
CA THR A 540 4.46 -36.37 -28.33
C THR A 540 5.31 -36.30 -27.06
N LEU A 541 6.01 -35.17 -26.86
CA LEU A 541 6.69 -34.86 -25.61
C LEU A 541 5.74 -34.07 -24.71
N PHE A 542 5.75 -34.36 -23.41
CA PHE A 542 4.91 -33.71 -22.42
C PHE A 542 5.79 -32.95 -21.45
N PHE A 543 5.59 -31.63 -21.36
CA PHE A 543 6.34 -30.77 -20.46
C PHE A 543 5.42 -30.21 -19.38
N TRP A 544 5.79 -30.40 -18.14
CA TRP A 544 5.16 -29.74 -17.01
C TRP A 544 5.63 -28.30 -16.93
N PHE A 545 4.70 -27.37 -16.67
CA PHE A 545 5.05 -25.98 -16.45
C PHE A 545 4.11 -25.31 -15.45
N PHE A 546 4.65 -24.35 -14.71
CA PHE A 546 3.92 -23.54 -13.76
C PHE A 546 3.69 -22.16 -14.36
N ASP A 547 2.42 -21.78 -14.56
CA ASP A 547 2.03 -20.44 -15.00
C ASP A 547 1.66 -19.60 -13.77
N ARG A 548 2.55 -18.66 -13.43
CA ARG A 548 2.40 -17.79 -12.27
C ARG A 548 1.15 -16.91 -12.38
N GLU A 549 0.96 -16.24 -13.51
CA GLU A 549 -0.11 -15.25 -13.68
C GLU A 549 -1.48 -15.92 -13.63
N ARG A 550 -1.60 -17.07 -14.32
CA ARG A 550 -2.82 -17.86 -14.31
C ARG A 550 -3.18 -18.35 -12.91
N TYR A 551 -2.19 -18.83 -12.15
CA TYR A 551 -2.43 -19.31 -10.80
C TYR A 551 -2.72 -18.18 -9.81
N GLN A 552 -2.08 -17.01 -9.95
CA GLN A 552 -2.43 -15.82 -9.17
C GLN A 552 -3.88 -15.37 -9.42
N ALA A 553 -4.34 -15.38 -10.67
CA ALA A 553 -5.74 -15.09 -11.01
C ALA A 553 -6.71 -16.11 -10.40
N HIS A 554 -6.36 -17.40 -10.40
CA HIS A 554 -7.14 -18.44 -9.76
C HIS A 554 -7.25 -18.25 -8.24
N ILE A 555 -6.13 -17.95 -7.57
CA ILE A 555 -6.11 -17.65 -6.13
C ILE A 555 -7.01 -16.45 -5.82
N LEU A 556 -6.95 -15.38 -6.61
CA LEU A 556 -7.80 -14.21 -6.41
C LEU A 556 -9.30 -14.56 -6.47
N ASP A 557 -9.72 -15.39 -7.43
CA ASP A 557 -11.11 -15.85 -7.53
C ASP A 557 -11.52 -16.72 -6.32
N ASP A 558 -10.64 -17.62 -5.88
CA ASP A 558 -10.88 -18.43 -4.68
C ASP A 558 -10.96 -17.58 -3.40
N LEU A 559 -10.10 -16.57 -3.26
CA LEU A 559 -10.15 -15.61 -2.15
C LEU A 559 -11.49 -14.85 -2.14
N TYR A 560 -11.96 -14.35 -3.28
CA TYR A 560 -13.27 -13.70 -3.37
C TYR A 560 -14.42 -14.64 -3.02
N LYS A 561 -14.37 -15.89 -3.48
CA LYS A 561 -15.37 -16.90 -3.14
C LYS A 561 -15.35 -17.20 -1.63
N ALA A 562 -14.17 -17.32 -1.03
CA ALA A 562 -14.01 -17.55 0.41
C ALA A 562 -14.58 -16.39 1.23
N MET A 563 -14.26 -15.14 0.87
CA MET A 563 -14.82 -13.94 1.51
C MET A 563 -16.35 -13.91 1.40
N VAL A 564 -16.90 -14.20 0.22
CA VAL A 564 -18.35 -14.25 0.02
C VAL A 564 -19.00 -15.33 0.87
N ARG A 565 -18.40 -16.52 0.96
CA ARG A 565 -18.91 -17.60 1.82
C ARG A 565 -18.90 -17.20 3.30
N ALA A 566 -17.83 -16.57 3.79
CA ALA A 566 -17.77 -16.09 5.17
C ALA A 566 -18.87 -15.07 5.47
N LEU A 567 -19.11 -14.11 4.56
CA LEU A 567 -20.18 -13.12 4.70
C LEU A 567 -21.58 -13.74 4.61
N GLN A 568 -21.76 -14.77 3.79
CA GLN A 568 -23.02 -15.52 3.71
C GLN A 568 -23.31 -16.26 5.02
N VAL A 569 -22.31 -16.92 5.58
CA VAL A 569 -22.42 -17.59 6.89
C VAL A 569 -22.78 -16.56 7.96
N LEU A 570 -22.10 -15.40 7.99
CA LEU A 570 -22.42 -14.33 8.92
C LEU A 570 -23.88 -13.87 8.82
N GLN A 571 -24.41 -13.73 7.60
CA GLN A 571 -25.81 -13.35 7.38
C GLN A 571 -26.78 -14.43 7.91
N VAL A 572 -26.47 -15.70 7.68
CA VAL A 572 -27.28 -16.83 8.16
C VAL A 572 -27.30 -16.86 9.69
N GLU A 573 -26.15 -16.69 10.35
CA GLU A 573 -26.07 -16.65 11.81
C GLU A 573 -26.82 -15.44 12.40
N ARG A 574 -26.70 -14.25 11.77
CA ARG A 574 -27.50 -13.08 12.18
C ARG A 574 -29.00 -13.31 12.04
N HIS A 575 -29.42 -14.03 11.00
CA HIS A 575 -30.83 -14.35 10.81
C HIS A 575 -31.33 -15.38 11.85
N ARG A 576 -30.49 -16.38 12.17
CA ARG A 576 -30.78 -17.40 13.18
C ARG A 576 -31.00 -16.77 14.57
N GLU A 577 -30.17 -15.80 14.94
CA GLU A 577 -30.23 -15.12 16.24
C GLU A 577 -30.99 -13.78 16.20
N ARG A 578 -31.77 -13.51 15.14
CA ARG A 578 -32.46 -12.22 14.92
C ARG A 578 -33.28 -11.75 16.12
N ASN A 579 -33.96 -12.66 16.81
CA ASN A 579 -34.81 -12.28 17.95
C ASN A 579 -33.97 -11.72 19.11
N ILE A 580 -32.81 -12.33 19.38
CA ILE A 580 -31.88 -11.87 20.42
C ILE A 580 -31.23 -10.55 19.99
N LEU A 581 -30.79 -10.44 18.74
CA LEU A 581 -30.22 -9.20 18.21
C LEU A 581 -31.24 -8.05 18.29
N SER A 582 -32.49 -8.28 17.88
CA SER A 582 -33.55 -7.27 17.97
C SER A 582 -33.88 -6.86 19.41
N PHE A 583 -33.63 -7.76 20.38
CA PHE A 583 -33.81 -7.46 21.79
C PHE A 583 -32.69 -6.55 22.31
N VAL A 584 -31.44 -6.82 21.92
CA VAL A 584 -30.24 -6.07 22.32
C VAL A 584 -30.17 -4.70 21.62
N GLU A 585 -30.64 -4.58 20.39
CA GLU A 585 -30.67 -3.32 19.63
C GLU A 585 -31.62 -2.25 20.25
N ARG A 586 -32.43 -2.62 21.24
CA ARG A 586 -33.33 -1.67 21.91
C ARG A 586 -32.52 -0.73 22.82
N LYS A 587 -32.84 0.56 22.78
CA LYS A 587 -32.09 1.63 23.48
C LYS A 587 -32.00 1.45 25.00
N ASP A 588 -32.98 0.77 25.59
CA ASP A 588 -33.06 0.45 27.02
C ASP A 588 -32.19 -0.75 27.44
N VAL A 589 -31.76 -1.57 26.46
CA VAL A 589 -30.93 -2.77 26.68
C VAL A 589 -29.47 -2.54 26.29
N MET A 590 -29.24 -1.72 25.29
CA MET A 590 -27.90 -1.40 24.78
C MET A 590 -26.97 -0.89 25.89
N GLY A 591 -25.84 -1.57 26.10
CA GLY A 591 -24.86 -1.31 27.16
C GLY A 591 -25.22 -1.88 28.54
N LYS A 592 -26.35 -2.58 28.67
CA LYS A 592 -26.79 -3.28 29.90
C LYS A 592 -27.22 -4.72 29.61
N GLU A 593 -26.63 -5.33 28.59
CA GLU A 593 -27.02 -6.64 28.08
C GLU A 593 -26.91 -7.72 29.16
N GLU A 594 -25.86 -7.68 29.99
CA GLU A 594 -25.62 -8.64 31.07
C GLU A 594 -26.65 -8.55 32.20
N GLU A 595 -27.14 -7.34 32.50
CA GLU A 595 -28.09 -7.10 33.59
C GLU A 595 -29.54 -7.42 33.18
N VAL A 596 -29.88 -7.18 31.92
CA VAL A 596 -31.27 -7.24 31.42
C VAL A 596 -31.61 -8.61 30.85
N MET A 597 -30.63 -9.37 30.36
CA MET A 597 -30.85 -10.67 29.73
C MET A 597 -30.74 -11.82 30.74
N THR A 598 -31.46 -12.92 30.47
CA THR A 598 -31.20 -14.15 31.22
C THR A 598 -29.84 -14.72 30.83
N ALA A 599 -29.16 -15.39 31.77
CA ALA A 599 -27.83 -15.95 31.55
C ALA A 599 -27.73 -16.84 30.29
N GLU A 600 -28.78 -17.60 29.97
CA GLU A 600 -28.83 -18.42 28.75
C GLU A 600 -28.81 -17.57 27.47
N HIS A 601 -29.64 -16.53 27.39
CA HIS A 601 -29.69 -15.64 26.23
C HIS A 601 -28.42 -14.79 26.13
N TYR A 602 -27.85 -14.37 27.26
CA TYR A 602 -26.58 -13.63 27.31
C TYR A 602 -25.41 -14.48 26.81
N ASN A 603 -25.30 -15.73 27.26
CA ASN A 603 -24.28 -16.66 26.77
C ASN A 603 -24.43 -16.94 25.27
N LYS A 604 -25.67 -17.04 24.78
CA LYS A 604 -25.95 -17.23 23.36
C LYS A 604 -25.58 -16.00 22.53
N TYR A 605 -25.84 -14.80 23.05
CA TYR A 605 -25.42 -13.53 22.45
C TYR A 605 -23.90 -13.40 22.39
N ASN A 606 -23.18 -13.67 23.49
CA ASN A 606 -21.72 -13.62 23.53
C ASN A 606 -21.09 -14.62 22.55
N ARG A 607 -21.62 -15.85 22.49
CA ARG A 607 -21.18 -16.82 21.49
C ARG A 607 -21.39 -16.31 20.06
N HIS A 608 -22.54 -15.68 19.79
CA HIS A 608 -22.80 -15.08 18.48
C HIS A 608 -21.80 -13.95 18.16
N LEU A 609 -21.48 -13.08 19.12
CA LEU A 609 -20.46 -12.04 18.96
C LEU A 609 -19.08 -12.62 18.66
N GLU A 610 -18.67 -13.69 19.36
CA GLU A 610 -17.41 -14.37 19.07
C GLU A 610 -17.37 -14.95 17.65
N GLU A 611 -18.43 -15.63 17.23
CA GLU A 611 -18.56 -16.19 15.89
C GLU A 611 -18.52 -15.07 14.82
N GLN A 612 -19.22 -13.96 15.07
CA GLN A 612 -19.19 -12.77 14.21
C GLN A 612 -17.77 -12.17 14.12
N ASN A 613 -17.08 -11.99 15.25
CA ASN A 613 -15.72 -11.45 15.28
C ASN A 613 -14.73 -12.36 14.55
N LYS A 614 -14.84 -13.68 14.70
CA LYS A 614 -14.02 -14.66 13.97
C LYS A 614 -14.26 -14.57 12.46
N LEU A 615 -15.52 -14.49 12.01
CA LEU A 615 -15.85 -14.39 10.58
C LEU A 615 -15.40 -13.06 9.96
N ILE A 616 -15.62 -11.93 10.64
CA ILE A 616 -15.16 -10.62 10.16
C ILE A 616 -13.63 -10.58 10.12
N GLY A 617 -12.96 -11.08 11.17
CA GLY A 617 -11.51 -11.19 11.21
C GLY A 617 -10.94 -12.05 10.08
N GLN A 618 -11.61 -13.16 9.72
CA GLN A 618 -11.24 -13.96 8.55
C GLN A 618 -11.39 -13.18 7.23
N VAL A 619 -12.49 -12.45 7.06
CA VAL A 619 -12.68 -11.59 5.87
C VAL A 619 -11.56 -10.54 5.77
N MET A 620 -11.17 -9.92 6.88
CA MET A 620 -10.06 -8.95 6.90
C MET A 620 -8.73 -9.60 6.50
N ARG A 621 -8.40 -10.81 6.99
CA ARG A 621 -7.18 -11.52 6.59
C ARG A 621 -7.19 -11.89 5.11
N LEU A 622 -8.34 -12.35 4.60
CA LEU A 622 -8.48 -12.66 3.16
C LEU A 622 -8.35 -11.41 2.28
N ASP A 623 -8.89 -10.26 2.71
CA ASP A 623 -8.70 -8.96 2.04
C ASP A 623 -7.23 -8.52 2.00
N GLU A 624 -6.43 -8.86 3.01
CA GLU A 624 -4.98 -8.55 2.99
C GLU A 624 -4.30 -9.29 1.84
N MET A 625 -4.63 -10.57 1.64
CA MET A 625 -4.12 -11.35 0.51
C MET A 625 -4.61 -10.80 -0.83
N VAL A 626 -5.90 -10.44 -0.93
CA VAL A 626 -6.41 -9.79 -2.14
C VAL A 626 -5.65 -8.50 -2.45
N SER A 627 -5.35 -7.70 -1.44
CA SER A 627 -4.64 -6.43 -1.62
C SER A 627 -3.22 -6.66 -2.16
N ILE A 628 -2.51 -7.69 -1.68
CA ILE A 628 -1.17 -8.07 -2.17
C ILE A 628 -1.20 -8.52 -3.64
N PHE A 629 -2.21 -9.30 -4.06
CA PHE A 629 -2.26 -9.82 -5.44
C PHE A 629 -2.91 -8.86 -6.44
N ARG A 630 -3.90 -8.04 -6.02
CA ARG A 630 -4.70 -7.18 -6.91
C ARG A 630 -4.40 -5.68 -6.80
N ASP A 631 -3.95 -5.15 -5.66
CA ASP A 631 -3.89 -3.68 -5.49
C ASP A 631 -2.48 -3.14 -5.42
N TYR A 632 -1.62 -3.87 -4.72
CA TYR A 632 -0.23 -3.47 -4.52
C TYR A 632 0.63 -3.78 -5.75
#